data_AF-A0A8J5XXY1-F1
#
_entry.id   AF-A0A8J5XXY1-F1
#
_cell.length_a   1.000
_cell.length_b   1.000
_cell.length_c   1.000
_cell.angle_alpha   90.00
_cell.angle_beta   90.00
_cell.angle_gamma   90.00
#
_symmetry.space_group_name_H-M   'P 1'
#
loop_
_entity.id
_entity.type
_entity.pdbx_description
1 polymer ?
#
loop_
_entity_poly.entity_id
_entity_poly.type
_entity_poly.pdbx_seq_one_letter_code
_entity_poly.pdbx_strand_id
1 'polypeptide(L)'
;MVLPPIEKSSSAKKIWDKLKVIHKGTSRVKESKAKPEEGINEMYDRFTHIINGLQALGKTYPNKEMVKKMLNSLPTSWEPKVTVIEESKDLNSLSLDEFIGSLLTYEMKINYNAKEIKKF
;
A
#
# COMPACT_ATOMS: atom_id res chain seq x y z
N MET A 1 -27.86 24.11 23.11
CA MET A 1 -27.13 22.86 23.39
C MET A 1 -26.19 22.61 22.23
N VAL A 2 -24.90 22.93 22.40
CA VAL A 2 -23.91 22.89 21.30
C VAL A 2 -23.34 21.48 21.29
N LEU A 3 -23.54 20.73 20.20
CA LEU A 3 -22.97 19.40 20.04
C LEU A 3 -21.43 19.52 20.05
N PRO A 4 -20.71 18.62 20.75
CA PRO A 4 -19.26 18.69 20.80
C PRO A 4 -18.68 18.40 19.40
N PRO A 5 -17.55 19.04 19.02
CA PRO A 5 -16.86 18.72 17.78
C PRO A 5 -16.39 17.27 17.88
N ILE A 6 -16.99 16.39 17.09
CA ILE A 6 -16.49 15.02 16.95
C ILE A 6 -15.07 15.15 16.43
N GLU A 7 -14.09 14.79 17.25
CA GLU A 7 -12.67 14.72 16.90
C GLU A 7 -12.49 13.81 15.66
N LYS A 8 -12.58 14.39 14.47
CA LYS A 8 -12.46 13.73 13.15
C LYS A 8 -11.08 13.06 12.94
N SER A 9 -10.13 13.30 13.83
CA SER A 9 -8.82 12.63 13.84
C SER A 9 -8.84 11.22 14.45
N SER A 10 -9.78 10.96 15.37
CA SER A 10 -9.80 9.69 16.11
C SER A 10 -10.34 8.55 15.24
N SER A 11 -11.32 8.78 14.36
CA SER A 11 -11.99 7.70 13.63
C SER A 11 -11.17 7.13 12.47
N ALA A 12 -10.55 7.98 11.64
CA ALA A 12 -9.68 7.51 10.54
C ALA A 12 -8.42 6.81 11.09
N LYS A 13 -7.85 7.36 12.17
CA LYS A 13 -6.74 6.73 12.89
C LYS A 13 -7.18 5.43 13.55
N LYS A 14 -8.38 5.36 14.13
CA LYS A 14 -8.96 4.13 14.70
C LYS A 14 -9.27 3.08 13.64
N ILE A 15 -9.71 3.44 12.43
CA ILE A 15 -9.95 2.49 11.34
C ILE A 15 -8.61 1.92 10.85
N TRP A 16 -7.60 2.79 10.68
CA TRP A 16 -6.24 2.40 10.34
C TRP A 16 -5.55 1.56 11.43
N ASP A 17 -5.72 1.93 12.70
CA ASP A 17 -5.17 1.21 13.85
C ASP A 17 -5.96 -0.07 14.15
N LYS A 18 -7.27 -0.13 13.88
CA LYS A 18 -8.04 -1.39 13.93
C LYS A 18 -7.56 -2.37 12.87
N LEU A 19 -7.24 -1.89 11.66
CA LEU A 19 -6.64 -2.72 10.61
C LEU A 19 -5.23 -3.23 11.00
N LYS A 20 -4.47 -2.48 11.82
CA LYS A 20 -3.26 -2.99 12.47
C LYS A 20 -3.52 -4.05 13.55
N VAL A 21 -4.72 -4.11 14.13
CA VAL A 21 -5.01 -4.85 15.37
C VAL A 21 -5.84 -6.13 15.17
N ILE A 22 -6.25 -6.48 13.95
CA ILE A 22 -6.89 -7.79 13.65
C ILE A 22 -5.88 -8.95 13.63
N HIS A 23 -4.89 -8.93 14.53
CA HIS A 23 -4.09 -10.09 14.87
C HIS A 23 -3.51 -9.97 16.28
N LYS A 24 -4.33 -9.56 17.27
CA LYS A 24 -3.94 -9.70 18.68
C LYS A 24 -4.35 -11.09 19.20
N GLY A 25 -3.59 -12.07 18.74
CA GLY A 25 -3.54 -13.44 19.24
C GLY A 25 -2.26 -14.06 18.70
N THR A 26 -1.29 -14.27 19.60
CA THR A 26 0.04 -14.89 19.41
C THR A 26 1.12 -14.09 18.65
N SER A 27 1.95 -13.40 19.45
CA SER A 27 3.42 -13.26 19.35
C SER A 27 4.11 -12.77 18.07
N ARG A 28 4.91 -11.70 18.26
CA ARG A 28 5.92 -11.07 17.38
C ARG A 28 5.39 -10.05 16.38
N VAL A 29 5.48 -8.81 16.85
CA VAL A 29 5.52 -7.56 16.08
C VAL A 29 6.40 -7.73 14.84
N LYS A 30 5.79 -7.78 13.65
CA LYS A 30 6.33 -7.37 12.35
C LYS A 30 5.26 -7.61 11.27
N GLU A 31 5.22 -6.70 10.31
CA GLU A 31 4.56 -6.84 8.99
C GLU A 31 3.07 -6.48 8.89
N SER A 32 2.79 -5.18 8.84
CA SER A 32 1.71 -4.61 8.01
C SER A 32 2.15 -4.51 6.54
N LYS A 33 2.80 -5.56 6.02
CA LYS A 33 3.23 -5.68 4.62
C LYS A 33 2.21 -6.57 3.90
N ALA A 34 2.10 -6.48 2.57
CA ALA A 34 1.25 -7.39 1.81
C ALA A 34 1.52 -8.84 2.20
N LYS A 35 0.50 -9.71 2.19
CA LYS A 35 0.71 -11.12 2.55
C LYS A 35 1.76 -11.71 1.58
N PRO A 36 2.59 -12.67 2.00
CA PRO A 36 3.65 -13.22 1.15
C PRO A 36 3.16 -13.84 -0.18
N GLU A 37 1.86 -14.11 -0.32
CA GLU A 37 1.21 -14.63 -1.54
C GLU A 37 0.31 -13.59 -2.24
N GLU A 38 0.19 -12.39 -1.69
CA GLU A 38 -0.68 -11.35 -2.22
C GLU A 38 -0.01 -10.61 -3.38
N GLY A 39 -0.69 -10.57 -4.52
CA GLY A 39 -0.21 -9.86 -5.70
C GLY A 39 -0.37 -8.33 -5.60
N ILE A 40 0.34 -7.59 -6.45
CA ILE A 40 0.25 -6.13 -6.51
C ILE A 40 -1.18 -5.64 -6.80
N ASN A 41 -1.94 -6.35 -7.64
CA ASN A 41 -3.33 -6.02 -7.92
C ASN A 41 -4.21 -6.11 -6.66
N GLU A 42 -4.09 -7.18 -5.88
CA GLU A 42 -4.87 -7.37 -4.66
C GLU A 42 -4.51 -6.31 -3.59
N MET A 43 -3.22 -5.97 -3.49
CA MET A 43 -2.76 -4.89 -2.62
C MET A 43 -3.33 -3.53 -3.07
N TYR A 44 -3.36 -3.27 -4.38
CA TYR A 44 -3.91 -2.05 -4.96
C TYR A 44 -5.43 -1.94 -4.74
N ASP A 45 -6.18 -3.03 -4.90
CA ASP A 45 -7.63 -3.07 -4.66
C ASP A 45 -7.96 -2.75 -3.20
N ARG A 46 -7.21 -3.30 -2.25
CA ARG A 46 -7.38 -2.94 -0.82
C ARG A 46 -7.04 -1.48 -0.58
N PHE A 47 -5.96 -0.99 -1.18
CA PHE A 47 -5.54 0.41 -1.04
C PHE A 47 -6.61 1.37 -1.56
N THR A 48 -7.14 1.14 -2.76
CA THR A 48 -8.20 1.96 -3.35
C THR A 48 -9.49 1.89 -2.56
N HIS A 49 -9.87 0.72 -2.05
CA HIS A 49 -11.03 0.58 -1.16
C HIS A 49 -10.89 1.47 0.10
N ILE A 50 -9.70 1.50 0.71
CA ILE A 50 -9.42 2.36 1.87
C ILE A 50 -9.48 3.85 1.49
N ILE A 51 -8.84 4.23 0.38
CA ILE A 51 -8.83 5.63 -0.09
C ILE A 51 -10.25 6.11 -0.40
N ASN A 52 -11.06 5.30 -1.06
CA ASN A 52 -12.45 5.61 -1.38
C ASN A 52 -13.29 5.77 -0.10
N GLY A 53 -13.09 4.89 0.90
CA GLY A 53 -13.73 5.03 2.21
C GLY A 53 -13.32 6.32 2.93
N LEU A 54 -12.03 6.70 2.87
CA LEU A 54 -11.54 7.95 3.46
C LEU A 54 -12.09 9.18 2.74
N GLN A 55 -12.20 9.13 1.41
CA GLN A 55 -12.80 10.19 0.61
C GLN A 55 -14.28 10.38 0.94
N ALA A 56 -15.03 9.31 1.12
CA ALA A 56 -16.43 9.36 1.58
C ALA A 56 -16.58 10.01 2.98
N LEU A 57 -15.55 9.91 3.82
CA LEU A 57 -15.48 10.58 5.13
C LEU A 57 -14.95 12.03 5.05
N GLY A 58 -14.76 12.56 3.84
CA GLY A 58 -14.28 13.92 3.58
C GLY A 58 -12.75 14.08 3.67
N LYS A 59 -11.99 12.98 3.62
CA LYS A 59 -10.53 13.00 3.65
C LYS A 59 -9.97 12.52 2.32
N THR A 60 -9.46 13.47 1.53
CA THR A 60 -8.78 13.21 0.26
C THR A 60 -7.27 13.25 0.45
N TYR A 61 -6.55 12.52 -0.41
CA TYR A 61 -5.10 12.51 -0.44
C TYR A 61 -4.63 12.95 -1.83
N PRO A 62 -3.63 13.82 -1.94
CA PRO A 62 -3.01 14.11 -3.22
C PRO A 62 -2.25 12.87 -3.74
N ASN A 63 -2.12 12.76 -5.06
CA ASN A 63 -1.49 11.63 -5.74
C ASN A 63 -0.12 11.25 -5.15
N LYS A 64 0.74 12.25 -4.94
CA LYS A 64 2.04 12.12 -4.28
C LYS A 64 1.97 11.45 -2.89
N GLU A 65 0.96 11.77 -2.08
CA GLU A 65 0.80 11.11 -0.78
C GLU A 65 0.31 9.68 -0.92
N MET A 66 -0.53 9.39 -1.92
CA MET A 66 -0.97 8.02 -2.20
C MET A 66 0.20 7.13 -2.61
N VAL A 67 1.04 7.59 -3.55
CA VAL A 67 2.26 6.88 -4.00
C VAL A 67 3.18 6.57 -2.82
N LYS A 68 3.46 7.56 -1.96
CA LYS A 68 4.29 7.36 -0.77
C LYS A 68 3.69 6.36 0.22
N LYS A 69 2.37 6.41 0.44
CA LYS A 69 1.70 5.46 1.34
C LYS A 69 1.75 4.04 0.79
N MET A 70 1.59 3.89 -0.51
CA MET A 70 1.64 2.59 -1.16
C MET A 70 3.06 2.00 -1.16
N LEU A 71 4.08 2.83 -1.43
CA LEU A 71 5.49 2.46 -1.26
C LEU A 71 5.78 1.89 0.13
N ASN A 72 5.31 2.57 1.18
CA ASN A 72 5.48 2.12 2.57
C ASN A 72 4.68 0.84 2.92
N SER A 73 3.71 0.45 2.08
CA SER A 73 2.87 -0.73 2.29
C SER A 73 3.42 -1.96 1.55
N LEU A 74 4.39 -1.78 0.66
CA LEU A 74 5.02 -2.86 -0.10
C LEU A 74 5.81 -3.82 0.82
N PRO A 75 5.85 -5.12 0.50
CA PRO A 75 6.71 -6.08 1.18
C PRO A 75 8.21 -5.73 1.07
N THR A 76 9.02 -6.19 2.03
CA THR A 76 10.48 -5.97 2.02
C THR A 76 11.15 -6.52 0.76
N SER A 77 10.58 -7.58 0.17
CA SER A 77 11.06 -8.18 -1.08
C SER A 77 11.03 -7.21 -2.28
N TRP A 78 10.28 -6.11 -2.17
CA TRP A 78 10.18 -5.08 -3.19
C TRP A 78 11.16 -3.93 -2.97
N GLU A 79 11.93 -3.90 -1.87
CA GLU A 79 12.87 -2.82 -1.55
C GLU A 79 13.86 -2.52 -2.70
N PRO A 80 14.52 -3.51 -3.35
CA PRO A 80 15.43 -3.22 -4.45
C PRO A 80 14.75 -2.47 -5.61
N LYS A 81 13.47 -2.77 -5.86
CA LYS A 81 12.69 -2.11 -6.90
C LYS A 81 12.25 -0.71 -6.48
N VAL A 82 11.86 -0.54 -5.22
CA VAL A 82 11.52 0.75 -4.62
C VAL A 82 12.72 1.71 -4.71
N THR A 83 13.91 1.27 -4.31
CA THR A 83 15.14 2.06 -4.42
C THR A 83 15.40 2.51 -5.85
N VAL A 84 15.29 1.61 -6.83
CA VAL A 84 15.48 1.98 -8.24
C VAL A 84 14.43 3.01 -8.70
N ILE A 85 13.17 2.89 -8.26
CA ILE A 85 12.13 3.87 -8.60
C ILE A 85 12.42 5.23 -7.95
N GLU A 86 12.85 5.23 -6.68
CA GLU A 86 13.25 6.44 -5.94
C GLU A 86 14.47 7.15 -6.56
N GLU A 87 15.43 6.39 -7.09
CA GLU A 87 16.64 6.92 -7.73
C GLU A 87 16.41 7.36 -9.18
N SER A 88 15.52 6.69 -9.92
CA SER A 88 15.31 6.93 -11.36
C SER A 88 14.16 7.86 -11.69
N LYS A 89 13.21 8.08 -10.77
CA LYS A 89 12.02 8.90 -11.01
C LYS A 89 11.78 9.84 -9.83
N ASP A 90 11.35 11.06 -10.14
CA ASP A 90 10.83 11.95 -9.11
C ASP A 90 9.46 11.44 -8.62
N LEU A 91 9.43 10.85 -7.43
CA LEU A 91 8.19 10.39 -6.78
C LEU A 91 7.14 11.50 -6.59
N ASN A 92 7.54 12.78 -6.69
CA ASN A 92 6.64 13.90 -6.58
C ASN A 92 5.86 14.18 -7.87
N SER A 93 6.37 13.75 -9.03
CA SER A 93 5.73 13.90 -10.34
C SER A 93 5.10 12.61 -10.85
N LEU A 94 5.49 11.46 -10.31
CA LEU A 94 4.95 10.15 -10.68
C LEU A 94 3.48 10.02 -10.32
N SER A 95 2.64 9.66 -11.30
CA SER A 95 1.25 9.34 -11.02
C SER A 95 1.07 7.96 -10.38
N LEU A 96 0.01 7.79 -9.58
CA LEU A 96 -0.35 6.49 -9.00
C LEU A 96 -0.47 5.41 -10.08
N ASP A 97 -1.13 5.70 -11.20
CA ASP A 97 -1.32 4.72 -12.28
C ASP A 97 0.01 4.29 -12.91
N GLU A 98 0.93 5.22 -13.17
CA GLU A 98 2.28 4.90 -13.66
C GLU A 98 3.09 4.10 -12.65
N PHE A 99 2.93 4.42 -11.37
CA PHE A 99 3.55 3.69 -10.27
C PHE A 99 3.05 2.24 -10.23
N ILE A 100 1.74 2.02 -10.27
CA ILE A 100 1.13 0.69 -10.32
C ILE A 100 1.56 -0.08 -11.57
N GLY A 101 1.52 0.54 -12.75
CA GLY A 101 1.98 -0.09 -13.98
C GLY A 101 3.44 -0.54 -13.90
N SER A 102 4.30 0.24 -13.24
CA SER A 102 5.70 -0.10 -13.01
C SER A 102 5.87 -1.31 -12.06
N LEU A 103 5.02 -1.40 -11.03
CA LEU A 103 5.02 -2.54 -10.10
C LEU A 103 4.49 -3.82 -10.76
N LEU A 104 3.38 -3.75 -11.48
CA LEU A 104 2.80 -4.89 -12.20
C LEU A 104 3.76 -5.46 -13.25
N THR A 105 4.42 -4.58 -14.01
CA THR A 105 5.43 -5.00 -15.00
C THR A 105 6.59 -5.76 -14.32
N TYR A 106 6.97 -5.34 -13.12
CA TYR A 106 8.03 -6.00 -12.37
C TYR A 106 7.57 -7.34 -11.78
N GLU A 107 6.35 -7.40 -11.24
CA GLU A 107 5.72 -8.65 -10.78
C GLU A 107 5.68 -9.68 -11.91
N MET A 108 5.24 -9.28 -13.10
CA MET A 108 5.20 -10.16 -14.28
C MET A 108 6.59 -10.68 -14.66
N LYS A 109 7.63 -9.84 -14.62
CA LYS A 109 9.01 -10.25 -14.91
C LYS A 109 9.55 -11.24 -13.89
N ILE A 110 9.32 -11.00 -12.59
CA ILE A 110 9.71 -11.95 -11.53
C ILE A 110 9.00 -13.28 -11.73
N ASN A 111 7.69 -13.25 -11.96
CA ASN A 111 6.87 -14.45 -12.11
C ASN A 111 7.23 -15.25 -13.37
N TYR A 112 7.61 -14.57 -14.46
CA TYR A 112 8.13 -15.21 -15.66
C TYR A 112 9.46 -15.93 -15.38
N ASN A 113 10.42 -15.24 -14.76
CA ASN A 113 11.72 -15.82 -14.42
C ASN A 113 11.59 -16.99 -13.44
N ALA A 114 10.69 -16.90 -12.46
CA ALA A 114 10.42 -17.98 -11.51
C ALA A 114 9.82 -19.23 -12.17
N LYS A 115 9.05 -19.07 -13.25
CA LYS A 115 8.51 -20.19 -14.05
C LYS A 115 9.58 -20.86 -14.92
N GLU A 116 10.52 -20.09 -15.46
CA GLU A 116 11.63 -20.64 -16.26
C GLU A 116 12.64 -21.41 -15.38
N ILE A 117 12.91 -20.96 -14.15
CA ILE A 117 13.82 -21.65 -13.22
C ILE A 117 13.23 -23.00 -12.75
N LYS A 118 11.90 -23.13 -12.65
CA LYS A 118 11.22 -24.39 -12.27
C LYS A 118 11.12 -25.43 -13.41
N LYS A 119 11.58 -25.10 -14.62
CA LYS A 119 11.65 -26.05 -15.75
C LYS A 119 12.96 -26.85 -15.78
N PHE A 120 13.87 -26.59 -14.85
CA PHE A 120 15.11 -27.31 -14.62
C PHE A 120 15.06 -27.99 -13.25
#